data_AF-A0A929HKH9-F1
#
_entry.id   AF-A0A929HKH9-F1
#
_cell.length_a   1.000
_cell.length_b   1.000
_cell.length_c   1.000
_cell.angle_alpha   90.00
_cell.angle_beta   90.00
_cell.angle_gamma   90.00
#
_symmetry.space_group_name_H-M   'P 1'
#
loop_
_entity.id
_entity.type
_entity.pdbx_description
1 polymer ?
#
loop_
_entity_poly.entity_id
_entity_poly.type
_entity_poly.pdbx_seq_one_letter_code
_entity_poly.pdbx_strand_id
1 'polypeptide(L)' 'LTPPFGFALFYLRGVAPDSVKTIDIYKGIIPFILIQLSMLIALAFWPSLATWLPSIVFSN' A
#
# COMPACT_ATOMS: atom_id res chain seq x y z
N LEU A 1 -2.98 -9.83 -12.86
CA LEU A 1 -3.89 -8.68 -12.69
C LEU A 1 -5.33 -9.09 -12.34
N THR A 2 -5.60 -10.37 -12.07
CA THR A 2 -6.78 -10.85 -11.34
C THR A 2 -6.37 -12.13 -10.62
N PRO A 3 -5.99 -12.00 -9.34
CA PRO A 3 -6.87 -12.43 -8.24
C PRO A 3 -7.33 -11.21 -7.39
N PRO A 4 -8.42 -11.30 -6.60
CA PRO A 4 -8.93 -10.15 -5.87
C PRO A 4 -7.88 -9.60 -4.91
N PHE A 5 -7.49 -8.34 -5.12
CA PHE A 5 -6.67 -7.55 -4.19
C PHE A 5 -7.29 -7.50 -2.77
N GLY A 6 -8.58 -7.84 -2.65
CA GLY A 6 -9.33 -7.97 -1.40
C GLY A 6 -9.08 -9.25 -0.59
N PHE A 7 -8.19 -10.17 -0.96
CA PHE A 7 -7.95 -11.38 -0.15
C PHE A 7 -7.59 -11.06 1.31
N ALA A 8 -6.75 -10.06 1.56
CA ALA A 8 -6.43 -9.63 2.92
C ALA A 8 -7.66 -9.05 3.64
N LEU A 9 -8.51 -8.29 2.93
CA LEU A 9 -9.73 -7.69 3.48
C LEU A 9 -10.80 -8.75 3.78
N PHE A 10 -10.95 -9.77 2.92
CA PHE A 10 -11.84 -10.90 3.13
C PHE A 10 -11.34 -11.82 4.24
N TYR A 11 -10.02 -12.01 4.36
CA TYR A 11 -9.43 -12.74 5.48
C TYR A 11 -9.68 -12.01 6.81
N LEU A 12 -9.41 -10.70 6.84
CA LEU A 12 -9.70 -9.87 8.01
C LEU A 12 -11.19 -9.87 8.36
N ARG A 13 -12.08 -9.82 7.37
CA ARG A 13 -13.52 -9.94 7.63
C ARG A 13 -13.92 -11.34 8.11
N GLY A 14 -13.26 -12.39 7.63
CA GLY A 14 -13.51 -13.78 8.04
C GLY A 14 -13.14 -14.09 9.49
N VAL A 15 -12.17 -13.36 10.06
CA VAL A 15 -11.76 -13.50 11.48
C VAL A 15 -12.28 -12.38 12.38
N ALA A 16 -12.86 -11.31 11.81
CA ALA A 16 -13.33 -10.16 12.57
C ALA A 16 -14.71 -10.47 13.22
N PRO A 17 -14.87 -10.21 14.53
CA PRO A 17 -16.15 -10.37 15.21
C PRO A 17 -17.23 -9.44 14.64
N ASP A 18 -18.50 -9.77 14.88
CA ASP A 18 -19.66 -9.04 14.35
C ASP A 18 -19.76 -7.58 14.85
N SER A 19 -19.07 -7.27 15.95
CA SER A 19 -18.94 -5.91 16.46
C SER A 19 -18.09 -5.00 15.56
N VAL A 20 -17.22 -5.57 14.73
CA VAL A 20 -16.38 -4.81 13.78
C VAL A 20 -17.10 -4.76 12.45
N LYS A 21 -17.56 -3.57 12.06
CA LYS A 21 -18.26 -3.40 10.80
C LYS A 21 -17.26 -3.43 9.67
N THR A 22 -17.70 -3.93 8.52
CA THR A 22 -16.90 -3.92 7.29
C THR A 22 -16.34 -2.51 6.98
N ILE A 23 -17.13 -1.46 7.24
CA ILE A 23 -16.71 -0.06 7.03
C ILE A 23 -15.49 0.34 7.88
N ASP A 24 -15.31 -0.26 9.06
CA ASP A 24 -14.18 0.03 9.94
C ASP A 24 -12.88 -0.53 9.34
N ILE A 25 -12.97 -1.72 8.73
CA ILE A 25 -11.87 -2.35 7.99
C ILE A 25 -11.49 -1.49 6.77
N TYR A 26 -12.49 -0.98 6.02
CA TYR A 26 -12.24 -0.09 4.89
C TYR A 26 -11.64 1.27 5.31
N LYS A 27 -12.09 1.85 6.42
CA LYS A 27 -11.52 3.09 6.94
C LYS A 27 -10.07 2.92 7.39
N GLY A 28 -9.73 1.76 7.96
CA GLY A 28 -8.39 1.44 8.41
C GLY A 28 -7.34 1.46 7.29
N ILE A 29 -7.71 1.09 6.05
CA ILE A 29 -6.76 1.05 4.92
C ILE A 29 -6.56 2.41 4.23
N ILE A 30 -7.51 3.35 4.37
CA ILE A 30 -7.44 4.70 3.75
C ILE A 30 -6.11 5.43 4.05
N PRO A 31 -5.64 5.57 5.30
CA PRO A 31 -4.40 6.30 5.57
C PRO A 31 -3.18 5.67 4.88
N PHE A 32 -3.13 4.34 4.77
CA PHE A 32 -2.04 3.65 4.08
C PHE A 32 -2.09 3.87 2.57
N ILE A 33 -3.27 3.89 1.96
CA ILE A 33 -3.44 4.23 0.54
C ILE A 33 -2.97 5.66 0.28
N LEU A 34 -3.32 6.61 1.15
CA LEU A 34 -2.87 8.00 1.00
C LEU A 34 -1.35 8.12 1.08
N ILE A 35 -0.70 7.41 2.02
CA ILE A 35 0.75 7.36 2.11
C ILE A 35 1.35 6.75 0.83
N GLN A 36 0.81 5.62 0.37
CA GLN A 36 1.26 4.96 -0.87
C GLN A 36 1.18 5.91 -2.08
N LEU A 37 0.05 6.59 -2.25
CA LEU A 37 -0.15 7.55 -3.34
C LEU A 37 0.79 8.75 -3.21
N SER A 38 1.00 9.27 -2.00
CA SER A 38 1.95 10.35 -1.76
C SER A 38 3.37 9.95 -2.14
N MET A 39 3.76 8.70 -1.86
CA MET A 39 5.07 8.18 -2.24
C MET A 39 5.19 8.03 -3.76
N LEU A 40 4.16 7.54 -4.45
CA LEU A 40 4.14 7.49 -5.91
C LEU A 40 4.28 8.88 -6.54
N ILE A 41 3.60 9.88 -5.99
CA ILE A 41 3.74 11.27 -6.40
C ILE A 41 5.17 11.74 -6.16
N ALA A 42 5.73 11.50 -4.98
CA ALA A 42 7.10 11.88 -4.66
C ALA A 42 8.12 11.26 -5.62
N LEU A 43 7.96 9.97 -5.98
CA LEU A 43 8.82 9.30 -6.95
C LEU A 43 8.65 9.85 -8.37
N ALA A 44 7.44 10.25 -8.77
CA ALA A 44 7.19 10.83 -10.08
C ALA A 44 7.89 12.19 -10.26
N PHE A 45 7.97 13.00 -9.20
CA PHE A 45 8.65 14.31 -9.22
C PHE A 45 10.13 14.25 -8.82
N TRP A 46 10.54 13.28 -8.00
CA TRP A 46 11.93 13.04 -7.59
C TRP A 46 12.35 11.58 -7.85
N PRO A 47 12.66 11.23 -9.11
CA PRO A 47 13.08 9.86 -9.46
C PRO A 47 14.33 9.39 -8.72
N SER A 48 15.21 10.31 -8.31
CA SER A 48 16.43 10.02 -7.56
C SER A 48 16.15 9.29 -6.24
N LEU A 49 14.97 9.47 -5.63
CA LEU A 49 14.58 8.74 -4.42
C LEU A 49 14.57 7.23 -4.62
N ALA A 50 14.24 6.76 -5.83
CA ALA A 50 14.27 5.34 -6.17
C ALA A 50 15.60 4.90 -6.81
N THR A 51 16.26 5.78 -7.56
CA THR A 51 17.42 5.40 -8.39
C THR A 51 18.78 5.64 -7.74
N TRP A 52 18.85 6.46 -6.69
CA TRP A 52 20.11 6.81 -6.02
C TRP A 52 20.84 5.57 -5.48
N LEU A 53 20.16 4.70 -4.74
CA LEU A 53 20.81 3.53 -4.16
C LEU A 53 21.30 2.54 -5.23
N PRO A 54 20.50 2.15 -6.25
CA PRO A 54 20.99 1.36 -7.38
C PRO A 54 22.19 2.00 -8.08
N SER A 55 22.19 3.32 -8.25
CA SER A 55 23.31 4.03 -8.88
C SER A 55 24.61 3.94 -8.07
N ILE A 56 24.56 3.71 -6.76
CA ILE A 56 25.75 3.50 -5.94
C ILE A 56 26.17 2.03 -5.96
N VAL A 57 25.22 1.12 -5.83
CA VAL A 57 25.49 -0.31 -5.69
C VAL A 57 25.95 -0.95 -7.00
N PHE A 58 25.45 -0.47 -8.15
CA PHE A 58 25.71 -1.07 -9.46
C PHE A 58 26.63 -0.23 -10.36
N SER A 59 27.28 0.81 -9.84
CA SER A 59 28.20 1.70 -10.58
C SER A 59 29.65 1.19 -10.69
N ASN A 60 29.89 -0.12 -10.53
CA ASN A 60 31.22 -0.72 -10.77
C ASN A 60 31.38 -1.16 -12.23
#